data_AF-A0A7Y4IFB7-F1
#
_entry.id   AF-A0A7Y4IFB7-F1
#
_cell.length_a   1.000
_cell.length_b   1.000
_cell.length_c   1.000
_cell.angle_alpha   90.00
_cell.angle_beta   90.00
_cell.angle_gamma   90.00
#
_symmetry.space_group_name_H-M   'P 1'
#
loop_
_entity.id
_entity.type
_entity.pdbx_description
1 polymer ?
#
loop_
_entity_poly.entity_id
_entity_poly.type
_entity_poly.pdbx_seq_one_letter_code
_entity_poly.pdbx_strand_id
1 'polypeptide(L)'
;MTSAHHRPPDWLLERIALGELPPAELAAARARLAEEPDGLARLAALESDTRATLEALPPARVVREVEARAARRDAPRPAFRLSPAWGLVPALAAVALVVVALPSSETGHGVAPEDTREVTRIKGLAPQLVIHRQSTARPERLADGAAAAAGDVVQVAYIAAGRSHGVIVSLDGNGAVTLHAPDEGSQSMALVPSGTQVLPRAYELDDAPGFERFFFVSSDAPFDVAVVLAAAEALAGTPDASSAPLSLPGNLTQASLTLEKHE
;
A
#
# COMPACT_ATOMS: atom_id res chain seq x y z
N MET A 1 2.26 -48.02 22.61
CA MET A 1 1.60 -46.71 22.78
C MET A 1 2.70 -45.67 22.79
N THR A 2 3.10 -45.19 21.61
CA THR A 2 4.21 -44.25 21.41
C THR A 2 3.62 -42.85 21.31
N SER A 3 3.74 -42.09 22.40
CA SER A 3 3.36 -40.68 22.43
C SER A 3 4.21 -39.92 21.42
N ALA A 4 3.59 -39.38 20.39
CA ALA A 4 4.25 -38.51 19.42
C ALA A 4 4.78 -37.28 20.18
N HIS A 5 6.10 -37.15 20.25
CA HIS A 5 6.75 -35.95 20.79
C HIS A 5 6.36 -34.76 19.90
N HIS A 6 5.39 -33.98 20.36
CA HIS A 6 4.96 -32.77 19.68
C HIS A 6 6.06 -31.73 19.86
N ARG A 7 6.78 -31.42 18.79
CA ARG A 7 7.81 -30.39 18.76
C ARG A 7 7.19 -29.07 19.24
N PRO A 8 7.81 -28.35 20.19
CA PRO A 8 7.31 -27.09 20.67
C PRO A 8 7.27 -26.10 19.51
N PRO A 9 6.16 -25.35 19.38
CA PRO A 9 6.01 -24.34 18.34
C PRO A 9 6.99 -23.19 18.56
N ASP A 10 7.37 -22.49 17.48
CA ASP A 10 8.41 -21.46 17.51
C ASP A 10 8.12 -20.31 18.48
N TRP A 11 6.85 -19.92 18.61
CA TRP A 11 6.44 -18.90 19.59
C TRP A 11 6.78 -19.27 21.04
N LEU A 12 6.84 -20.57 21.39
CA LEU A 12 7.21 -21.00 22.73
C LEU A 12 8.72 -20.86 22.95
N LEU A 13 9.54 -21.04 21.91
CA LEU A 13 11.00 -20.81 21.97
C LEU A 13 11.31 -19.33 22.19
N GLU A 14 10.59 -18.44 21.49
CA GLU A 14 10.72 -17.00 21.67
C GLU A 14 10.43 -16.59 23.12
N ARG A 15 9.35 -17.10 23.72
CA ARG A 15 9.02 -16.82 25.13
C ARG A 15 10.06 -17.38 26.11
N ILE A 16 10.71 -18.51 25.79
CA ILE A 16 11.82 -19.06 26.58
C ILE A 16 13.05 -18.15 26.50
N ALA A 17 13.39 -17.67 25.30
CA ALA A 17 14.51 -16.77 25.05
C ALA A 17 14.33 -15.42 25.77
N LEU A 18 13.11 -14.86 25.72
CA LEU A 18 12.75 -13.59 26.36
C LEU A 18 12.49 -13.70 27.88
N GLY A 19 12.36 -14.93 28.41
CA GLY A 19 12.08 -15.14 29.83
C GLY A 19 10.66 -14.75 30.26
N GLU A 20 9.70 -14.79 29.33
CA GLU A 20 8.31 -14.35 29.53
C GLU A 20 7.38 -15.44 30.11
N LEU A 21 7.96 -16.54 30.59
CA LEU A 21 7.25 -17.62 31.26
C LEU A 21 7.41 -17.50 32.78
N PRO A 22 6.38 -17.89 33.57
CA PRO A 22 6.54 -18.04 35.01
C PRO A 22 7.76 -18.91 35.36
N PRO A 23 8.51 -18.64 36.45
CA PRO A 23 9.81 -19.29 36.69
C PRO A 23 9.78 -20.83 36.66
N ALA A 24 8.72 -21.44 37.20
CA ALA A 24 8.54 -22.89 37.19
C ALA A 24 8.26 -23.44 35.78
N GLU A 25 7.45 -22.73 34.99
CA GLU A 25 7.14 -23.08 33.61
C GLU A 25 8.36 -22.90 32.70
N LEU A 26 9.14 -21.83 32.89
CA LEU A 26 10.38 -21.60 32.16
C LEU A 26 11.39 -22.73 32.40
N ALA A 27 11.54 -23.16 33.65
CA ALA A 27 12.43 -24.26 34.00
C ALA A 27 11.98 -25.58 33.35
N ALA A 28 10.68 -25.89 33.41
CA ALA A 28 10.12 -27.08 32.76
C ALA A 28 10.25 -27.03 31.23
N ALA A 29 10.02 -25.87 30.63
CA ALA A 29 10.15 -25.67 29.18
C ALA A 29 11.60 -25.82 28.71
N ARG A 30 12.57 -25.28 29.46
CA ARG A 30 14.01 -25.48 29.19
C ARG A 30 14.45 -26.93 29.34
N ALA A 31 13.95 -27.64 30.35
CA ALA A 31 14.23 -29.06 30.54
C ALA A 31 13.72 -29.90 29.36
N ARG A 32 12.48 -29.67 28.92
CA ARG A 32 11.90 -30.31 27.73
C ARG A 32 12.69 -30.00 26.46
N LEU A 33 13.11 -28.75 26.28
CA LEU A 33 13.90 -28.33 25.12
C LEU A 33 15.28 -29.01 25.07
N ALA A 34 15.88 -29.31 26.22
CA ALA A 34 17.14 -30.02 26.31
C ALA A 34 17.04 -31.50 25.94
N GLU A 35 15.86 -32.11 26.08
CA GLU A 35 15.58 -33.50 25.68
C GLU A 35 15.31 -33.62 24.17
N GLU A 36 15.10 -32.51 23.47
CA GLU A 36 14.80 -32.50 22.04
C GLU A 36 16.06 -32.59 21.17
N PRO A 37 15.99 -33.35 20.05
CA PRO A 37 16.97 -33.24 18.98
C PRO A 37 17.06 -31.79 18.49
N ASP A 38 18.27 -31.23 18.56
CA ASP A 38 18.62 -29.86 18.16
C ASP A 38 17.93 -28.72 18.93
N GLY A 39 17.24 -28.99 20.03
CA GLY A 39 16.48 -27.98 20.78
C GLY A 39 17.35 -26.82 21.29
N LEU A 40 18.50 -27.15 21.89
CA LEU A 40 19.47 -26.16 22.35
C LEU A 40 20.12 -25.37 21.19
N ALA A 41 20.36 -26.03 20.06
CA ALA A 41 20.93 -25.37 18.88
C ALA A 41 19.94 -24.36 18.27
N ARG A 42 18.64 -24.68 18.23
CA ARG A 42 17.59 -23.74 17.79
C ARG A 42 17.49 -22.53 18.69
N LEU A 43 17.51 -22.72 20.01
CA LEU A 43 17.50 -21.59 20.96
C LEU A 43 18.73 -20.70 20.77
N ALA A 44 19.91 -21.30 20.65
CA ALA A 44 21.14 -20.54 20.41
C ALA A 44 21.12 -19.77 19.07
N ALA A 45 20.52 -20.35 18.02
CA ALA A 45 20.33 -19.68 16.73
C ALA A 45 19.42 -18.46 16.87
N LEU A 46 18.28 -18.60 17.56
CA LEU A 46 17.34 -17.50 17.83
C LEU A 46 17.99 -16.37 18.66
N GLU A 47 18.73 -16.72 19.71
CA GLU A 47 19.47 -15.74 20.52
C GLU A 47 20.57 -15.02 19.73
N SER A 48 21.24 -15.75 18.82
CA SER A 48 22.25 -15.16 17.93
C SER A 48 21.64 -14.20 16.93
N ASP A 49 20.50 -14.54 16.33
CA ASP A 49 19.78 -13.69 15.38
C ASP A 49 19.23 -12.42 16.06
N THR A 50 18.69 -12.58 17.27
CA THR A 50 18.28 -11.45 18.13
C THR A 50 19.46 -10.51 18.39
N ARG A 51 20.63 -11.06 18.74
CA ARG A 51 21.84 -10.26 18.97
C ARG A 51 22.29 -9.52 17.71
N ALA A 52 22.33 -10.22 16.57
CA ALA A 52 22.69 -9.62 15.29
C ALA A 52 21.75 -8.47 14.91
N THR A 53 20.45 -8.63 15.16
CA THR A 53 19.44 -7.58 14.94
C THR A 53 19.70 -6.37 15.83
N LEU A 54 19.96 -6.58 17.13
CA LEU A 54 20.23 -5.50 18.08
C LEU A 54 21.56 -4.77 17.80
N GLU A 55 22.56 -5.48 17.26
CA GLU A 55 23.82 -4.89 16.82
C GLU A 55 23.65 -4.04 15.54
N ALA A 56 22.89 -4.56 14.56
CA ALA A 56 22.62 -3.86 13.30
C ALA A 56 21.67 -2.65 13.50
N LEU A 57 20.70 -2.78 14.40
CA LEU A 57 19.67 -1.80 14.71
C LEU A 57 19.65 -1.48 16.22
N PRO A 58 20.65 -0.74 16.74
CA PRO A 58 20.68 -0.37 18.15
C PRO A 58 19.41 0.40 18.54
N PRO A 59 18.74 0.09 19.67
CA PRO A 59 17.46 0.71 20.03
C PRO A 59 17.51 2.24 20.06
N ALA A 60 18.62 2.83 20.53
CA ALA A 60 18.79 4.28 20.55
C ALA A 60 18.78 4.92 19.14
N ARG A 61 19.27 4.19 18.11
CA ARG A 61 19.23 4.65 16.72
C ARG A 61 17.81 4.61 16.18
N VAL A 62 17.09 3.51 16.43
CA VAL A 62 15.70 3.32 16.01
C VAL A 62 14.81 4.38 16.65
N VAL A 63 14.95 4.63 17.96
CA VAL A 63 14.22 5.68 18.69
C VAL A 63 14.44 7.06 18.05
N ARG A 64 15.69 7.45 17.79
CA ARG A 64 15.99 8.75 17.15
C ARG A 64 15.37 8.88 15.76
N GLU A 65 15.37 7.80 14.97
CA GLU A 65 14.78 7.81 13.64
C GLU A 65 13.25 7.94 13.70
N VAL A 66 12.60 7.24 14.63
CA VAL A 66 11.15 7.35 14.89
C VAL A 66 10.79 8.77 15.35
N GLU A 67 11.53 9.34 16.29
CA GLU A 67 11.34 10.73 16.76
C GLU A 67 11.53 11.75 15.64
N ALA A 68 12.58 11.62 14.83
CA ALA A 68 12.83 12.50 13.69
C ALA A 68 11.71 12.42 12.64
N ARG A 69 11.13 11.22 12.44
CA ARG A 69 10.00 11.02 11.51
C ARG A 69 8.71 11.62 12.06
N ALA A 70 8.46 11.48 13.36
CA ALA A 70 7.33 12.11 14.04
C ALA A 70 7.42 13.65 13.96
N ALA A 71 8.57 14.23 14.30
CA ALA A 71 8.78 15.68 14.26
C ALA A 71 8.59 16.28 12.84
N ARG A 72 8.93 15.55 11.78
CA ARG A 72 8.68 15.98 10.39
C ARG A 72 7.21 15.95 9.99
N ARG A 73 6.38 15.11 10.62
CA ARG A 73 4.93 15.13 10.43
C ARG A 73 4.29 16.33 11.12
N ASP A 74 4.82 16.70 12.29
CA ASP A 74 4.25 17.78 13.12
C ASP A 74 4.80 19.18 12.79
N ALA A 75 5.87 19.26 11.98
CA ALA A 75 6.45 20.53 11.58
C ALA A 75 5.41 21.40 10.81
N PRO A 76 5.10 22.62 11.28
CA PRO A 76 4.21 23.51 10.56
C PRO A 76 4.82 23.86 9.20
N ARG A 77 4.05 23.64 8.12
CA ARG A 77 4.44 24.06 6.77
C ARG A 77 4.78 25.56 6.80
N PRO A 78 5.93 26.00 6.27
CA PRO A 78 6.22 27.42 6.19
C PRO A 78 5.13 28.09 5.36
N ALA A 79 4.26 28.86 6.01
CA ALA A 79 3.31 29.70 5.33
C ALA A 79 4.13 30.71 4.52
N PHE A 80 4.08 30.59 3.19
CA PHE A 80 4.65 31.55 2.27
C PHE A 80 3.94 32.89 2.52
N ARG A 81 4.50 33.72 3.43
CA ARG A 81 4.07 35.10 3.60
C ARG A 81 4.57 35.86 2.39
N LEU A 82 3.71 36.02 1.40
CA LEU A 82 3.94 36.93 0.28
C LEU A 82 4.02 38.36 0.84
N SER A 83 5.23 38.84 1.05
CA SER A 83 5.51 40.26 1.26
C SER A 83 5.33 41.01 -0.07
N PRO A 84 4.53 42.08 -0.13
CA PRO A 84 4.31 42.84 -1.36
C PRO A 84 5.43 43.87 -1.52
N ALA A 85 6.60 43.42 -1.96
CA ALA A 85 7.70 44.32 -2.28
C ALA A 85 8.63 43.69 -3.32
N TRP A 86 8.23 43.80 -4.59
CA TRP A 86 9.12 44.30 -5.64
C TRP A 86 8.32 44.52 -6.93
N GLY A 87 8.01 45.78 -7.18
CA GLY A 87 7.72 46.28 -8.51
C GLY A 87 9.00 46.70 -9.22
N LEU A 88 8.90 46.69 -10.56
CA LEU A 88 9.67 47.40 -11.57
C LEU A 88 10.92 46.71 -12.15
N VAL A 89 10.71 46.04 -13.28
CA VAL A 89 11.54 46.26 -14.49
C VAL A 89 10.60 46.36 -15.72
N PRO A 90 10.67 47.42 -16.56
CA PRO A 90 9.80 47.59 -17.72
C PRO A 90 10.40 47.07 -19.04
N ALA A 91 9.51 46.49 -19.86
CA ALA A 91 9.34 46.54 -21.32
C ALA A 91 10.54 46.63 -22.29
N LEU A 92 10.69 45.58 -23.12
CA LEU A 92 10.93 45.58 -24.58
C LEU A 92 10.77 44.11 -25.05
N ALA A 93 10.05 43.67 -26.07
CA ALA A 93 9.49 44.31 -27.25
C ALA A 93 8.25 43.52 -27.74
N ALA A 94 7.32 44.25 -28.33
CA ALA A 94 6.19 43.75 -29.08
C ALA A 94 6.61 43.29 -30.51
N VAL A 95 5.62 42.73 -31.23
CA VAL A 95 5.58 42.28 -32.65
C VAL A 95 5.84 40.77 -32.75
N ALA A 96 4.97 39.90 -33.28
CA ALA A 96 3.92 40.02 -34.29
C ALA A 96 2.72 39.11 -33.91
N LEU A 97 1.50 39.64 -33.89
CA LEU A 97 0.53 39.64 -35.00
C LEU A 97 -0.16 38.27 -35.22
N VAL A 98 -1.34 38.14 -34.60
CA VAL A 98 -2.59 37.62 -35.15
C VAL A 98 -2.48 36.92 -36.51
N VAL A 99 -2.59 35.59 -36.50
CA VAL A 99 -3.12 34.77 -37.61
C VAL A 99 -4.12 33.82 -36.96
N VAL A 100 -5.38 34.24 -36.87
CA VAL A 100 -6.48 33.79 -37.73
C VAL A 100 -6.62 32.27 -37.73
N ALA A 101 -7.64 31.84 -37.00
CA ALA A 101 -8.27 30.54 -37.08
C ALA A 101 -8.58 30.16 -38.54
N LEU A 102 -8.30 28.92 -38.92
CA LEU A 102 -9.15 28.06 -39.74
C LEU A 102 -8.72 26.57 -39.55
N PRO A 103 -9.65 25.61 -39.63
CA PRO A 103 -9.47 24.21 -39.25
C PRO A 103 -9.12 23.32 -40.46
N SER A 104 -8.63 22.09 -40.17
CA SER A 104 -8.94 20.81 -40.85
C SER A 104 -7.73 19.91 -41.16
N SER A 105 -7.83 18.68 -40.63
CA SER A 105 -7.50 17.39 -41.25
C SER A 105 -6.06 16.87 -41.39
N GLU A 106 -5.85 15.76 -40.68
CA GLU A 106 -5.19 14.48 -41.04
C GLU A 106 -3.64 14.31 -41.05
N THR A 107 -3.25 13.29 -40.28
CA THR A 107 -2.13 12.34 -40.43
C THR A 107 -0.67 12.82 -40.29
N GLY A 108 0.04 12.20 -39.34
CA GLY A 108 1.49 11.98 -39.44
C GLY A 108 2.27 12.05 -38.12
N HIS A 109 2.39 10.90 -37.44
CA HIS A 109 3.47 10.41 -36.57
C HIS A 109 4.64 11.35 -36.19
N GLY A 110 4.95 11.39 -34.88
CA GLY A 110 6.32 11.65 -34.41
C GLY A 110 6.48 12.25 -33.02
N VAL A 111 6.38 11.40 -31.98
CA VAL A 111 7.16 11.39 -30.72
C VAL A 111 7.58 12.73 -30.07
N ALA A 112 6.82 13.11 -29.02
CA ALA A 112 7.17 13.44 -27.62
C ALA A 112 8.53 14.12 -27.25
N PRO A 113 8.70 14.66 -26.02
CA PRO A 113 7.71 15.06 -24.99
C PRO A 113 7.95 16.49 -24.46
N GLU A 114 6.93 17.21 -23.99
CA GLU A 114 7.09 18.04 -22.79
C GLU A 114 5.76 18.53 -22.21
N ASP A 115 5.71 18.44 -20.87
CA ASP A 115 5.04 19.41 -20.00
C ASP A 115 3.52 19.26 -19.78
N THR A 116 3.10 18.11 -19.22
CA THR A 116 1.87 18.08 -18.40
C THR A 116 2.15 18.73 -17.05
N ARG A 117 2.11 20.06 -17.04
CA ARG A 117 1.87 20.86 -15.85
C ARG A 117 0.63 20.30 -15.16
N GLU A 118 0.82 19.68 -14.00
CA GLU A 118 -0.23 19.27 -13.10
C GLU A 118 -1.06 20.50 -12.73
N VAL A 119 -2.21 20.62 -13.37
CA VAL A 119 -3.17 21.68 -13.13
C VAL A 119 -3.64 21.53 -11.69
N THR A 120 -3.13 22.41 -10.84
CA THR A 120 -3.73 22.71 -9.53
C THR A 120 -5.20 23.07 -9.77
N ARG A 121 -6.08 22.11 -9.51
CA ARG A 121 -7.53 22.30 -9.56
C ARG A 121 -8.11 21.81 -8.26
N ILE A 122 -8.38 22.80 -7.40
CA ILE A 122 -9.18 22.66 -6.19
C ILE A 122 -10.61 22.31 -6.65
N LYS A 123 -10.92 21.02 -6.71
CA LYS A 123 -12.27 20.44 -6.84
C LYS A 123 -12.33 19.28 -5.84
N GLY A 124 -13.49 19.10 -5.20
CA GLY A 124 -13.70 18.16 -4.09
C GLY A 124 -12.94 16.85 -4.29
N LEU A 125 -12.10 16.51 -3.32
CA LEU A 125 -11.28 15.30 -3.37
C LEU A 125 -12.20 14.10 -3.58
N ALA A 126 -11.89 13.27 -4.58
CA ALA A 126 -12.53 11.97 -4.75
C ALA A 126 -11.72 10.92 -3.96
N PRO A 127 -12.34 9.82 -3.52
CA PRO A 127 -11.63 8.68 -2.95
C PRO A 127 -10.53 8.19 -3.90
N GLN A 128 -9.35 7.86 -3.36
CA GLN A 128 -8.21 7.43 -4.17
C GLN A 128 -7.54 6.20 -3.57
N LEU A 129 -7.00 5.38 -4.46
CA LEU A 129 -6.07 4.31 -4.12
C LEU A 129 -4.63 4.80 -4.39
N VAL A 130 -3.69 4.41 -3.53
CA VAL A 130 -2.28 4.72 -3.67
C VAL A 130 -1.50 3.44 -3.43
N ILE A 131 -0.67 3.03 -4.39
CA ILE A 131 0.16 1.84 -4.27
C ILE A 131 1.63 2.26 -4.27
N HIS A 132 2.41 1.70 -3.35
CA HIS A 132 3.85 1.84 -3.36
C HIS A 132 4.53 0.48 -3.51
N ARG A 133 5.51 0.34 -4.39
CA ARG A 133 6.41 -0.80 -4.42
C ARG A 133 7.53 -0.61 -3.40
N GLN A 134 7.81 -1.63 -2.61
CA GLN A 134 8.98 -1.65 -1.74
C GLN A 134 10.24 -1.82 -2.59
N SER A 135 11.27 -1.04 -2.28
CA SER A 135 12.59 -1.20 -2.89
C SER A 135 13.67 -1.06 -1.82
N THR A 136 14.88 -1.51 -2.16
CA THR A 136 16.05 -1.45 -1.27
C THR A 136 16.48 -0.01 -0.92
N ALA A 137 16.05 0.98 -1.71
CA ALA A 137 16.38 2.39 -1.47
C ALA A 137 15.22 3.14 -0.82
N ARG A 138 14.09 3.26 -1.53
CA ARG A 138 12.88 3.98 -1.07
C ARG A 138 11.63 3.38 -1.70
N PRO A 139 10.49 3.40 -0.99
CA PRO A 139 9.22 3.04 -1.58
C PRO A 139 8.92 3.90 -2.82
N GLU A 140 8.64 3.26 -3.95
CA GLU A 140 8.29 3.89 -5.21
C GLU A 140 6.77 3.94 -5.33
N ARG A 141 6.19 5.11 -5.64
CA ARG A 141 4.75 5.20 -5.90
C ARG A 141 4.46 4.72 -7.32
N LEU A 142 3.59 3.73 -7.44
CA LEU A 142 3.15 3.21 -8.74
C LEU A 142 1.97 4.03 -9.27
N ALA A 143 2.01 4.33 -10.57
CA ALA A 143 0.89 4.91 -11.30
C ALA A 143 -0.02 3.81 -11.86
N ASP A 144 -1.21 4.19 -12.31
CA ASP A 144 -2.08 3.30 -13.07
C ASP A 144 -1.40 2.89 -14.39
N GLY A 145 -1.42 1.60 -14.71
CA GLY A 145 -0.70 0.99 -15.82
C GLY A 145 0.80 0.78 -15.57
N ALA A 146 1.31 0.98 -14.34
CA ALA A 146 2.72 0.77 -14.08
C ALA A 146 3.12 -0.71 -14.18
N ALA A 147 4.26 -0.98 -14.82
CA ALA A 147 4.82 -2.32 -14.95
C ALA A 147 5.21 -2.90 -13.58
N ALA A 148 4.81 -4.14 -13.28
CA ALA A 148 5.11 -4.89 -12.07
C ALA A 148 5.51 -6.33 -12.40
N ALA A 149 6.27 -6.96 -11.52
CA ALA A 149 6.74 -8.33 -11.66
C ALA A 149 6.30 -9.20 -10.49
N ALA A 150 6.27 -10.51 -10.70
CA ALA A 150 6.13 -11.49 -9.62
C ALA A 150 7.24 -11.28 -8.58
N GLY A 151 6.90 -11.35 -7.29
CA GLY A 151 7.79 -11.08 -6.17
C GLY A 151 7.90 -9.60 -5.78
N ASP A 152 7.33 -8.67 -6.56
CA ASP A 152 7.25 -7.28 -6.12
C ASP A 152 6.36 -7.17 -4.88
N VAL A 153 6.89 -6.58 -3.82
CA VAL A 153 6.11 -6.32 -2.59
C VAL A 153 5.49 -4.93 -2.69
N VAL A 154 4.17 -4.87 -2.75
CA VAL A 154 3.39 -3.63 -2.82
C VAL A 154 2.70 -3.30 -1.49
N GLN A 155 2.67 -2.02 -1.16
CA GLN A 155 1.99 -1.45 -0.01
C GLN A 155 0.80 -0.64 -0.49
N VAL A 156 -0.40 -1.13 -0.18
CA VAL A 156 -1.65 -0.46 -0.53
C VAL A 156 -2.01 0.60 0.51
N ALA A 157 -2.50 1.73 0.04
CA ALA A 157 -3.00 2.83 0.84
C ALA A 157 -4.23 3.48 0.18
N TYR A 158 -5.02 4.21 0.96
CA TYR A 158 -6.19 4.93 0.47
C TYR A 158 -6.22 6.38 0.96
N ILE A 159 -7.01 7.21 0.27
CA ILE A 159 -7.43 8.54 0.72
C ILE A 159 -8.96 8.53 0.71
N ALA A 160 -9.58 8.69 1.88
CA ALA A 160 -11.03 8.55 2.05
C ALA A 160 -11.83 9.69 1.40
N ALA A 161 -11.24 10.89 1.36
CA ALA A 161 -11.80 12.06 0.69
C ALA A 161 -13.26 12.36 1.08
N GLY A 162 -13.58 12.26 2.38
CA GLY A 162 -14.91 12.53 2.93
C GLY A 162 -15.82 11.31 3.05
N ARG A 163 -15.44 10.14 2.51
CA ARG A 163 -16.16 8.88 2.73
C ARG A 163 -15.84 8.31 4.12
N SER A 164 -16.83 7.66 4.71
CA SER A 164 -16.75 7.13 6.07
C SER A 164 -16.58 5.61 6.11
N HIS A 165 -16.92 4.90 5.04
CA HIS A 165 -16.88 3.44 4.97
C HIS A 165 -16.22 2.96 3.68
N GLY A 166 -15.47 1.86 3.73
CA GLY A 166 -14.85 1.30 2.53
C GLY A 166 -14.40 -0.16 2.58
N VAL A 167 -14.12 -0.69 1.39
CA VAL A 167 -13.62 -2.04 1.11
C VAL A 167 -12.53 -1.93 0.05
N ILE A 168 -11.44 -2.68 0.22
CA ILE A 168 -10.35 -2.76 -0.75
C ILE A 168 -10.15 -4.22 -1.14
N VAL A 169 -10.23 -4.49 -2.44
CA VAL A 169 -10.03 -5.80 -3.04
C VAL A 169 -9.04 -5.70 -4.20
N SER A 170 -8.38 -6.79 -4.57
CA SER A 170 -7.71 -6.92 -5.85
C SER A 170 -8.31 -8.04 -6.69
N LEU A 171 -8.05 -7.97 -7.99
CA LEU A 171 -8.36 -8.95 -9.01
C LEU A 171 -7.11 -9.15 -9.86
N ASP A 172 -6.63 -10.39 -9.95
CA ASP A 172 -5.48 -10.74 -10.79
C ASP A 172 -5.91 -11.26 -12.18
N GLY A 173 -4.94 -11.47 -13.07
CA GLY A 173 -5.20 -12.02 -14.40
C GLY A 173 -5.53 -13.52 -14.45
N ASN A 174 -5.40 -14.25 -13.34
CA ASN A 174 -5.97 -15.60 -13.19
C ASN A 174 -7.46 -15.56 -12.79
N GLY A 175 -7.99 -14.37 -12.50
CA GLY A 175 -9.35 -14.16 -12.03
C GLY A 175 -9.52 -14.35 -10.53
N ALA A 176 -8.44 -14.45 -9.75
CA ALA A 176 -8.52 -14.55 -8.30
C ALA A 176 -8.83 -13.18 -7.69
N VAL A 177 -9.78 -13.16 -6.75
CA VAL A 177 -10.17 -11.96 -6.01
C VAL A 177 -9.62 -12.05 -4.59
N THR A 178 -8.84 -11.05 -4.19
CA THR A 178 -8.25 -10.98 -2.85
C THR A 178 -8.85 -9.82 -2.07
N LEU A 179 -9.37 -10.10 -0.87
CA LEU A 179 -9.80 -9.06 0.07
C LEU A 179 -8.59 -8.53 0.83
N HIS A 180 -8.27 -7.24 0.67
CA HIS A 180 -7.21 -6.59 1.45
C HIS A 180 -7.75 -5.90 2.70
N ALA A 181 -9.00 -5.44 2.65
CA ALA A 181 -9.55 -4.58 3.67
C ALA A 181 -11.10 -4.59 3.60
N PRO A 182 -11.83 -4.86 4.69
CA PRO A 182 -11.36 -5.12 6.06
C PRO A 182 -10.63 -6.46 6.23
N ASP A 183 -9.83 -6.56 7.29
CA ASP A 183 -9.14 -7.79 7.66
C ASP A 183 -10.11 -8.87 8.19
N GLU A 184 -11.18 -8.46 8.85
CA GLU A 184 -12.20 -9.32 9.44
C GLU A 184 -13.61 -8.72 9.30
N GLY A 185 -14.62 -9.58 9.29
CA GLY A 185 -16.04 -9.19 9.27
C GLY A 185 -16.66 -9.14 7.87
N SER A 186 -17.98 -9.01 7.84
CA SER A 186 -18.79 -8.97 6.60
C SER A 186 -19.23 -7.56 6.21
N GLN A 187 -18.81 -6.53 6.95
CA GLN A 187 -19.19 -5.14 6.71
C GLN A 187 -17.95 -4.32 6.37
N SER A 188 -18.14 -3.26 5.58
CA SER A 188 -17.10 -2.30 5.25
C SER A 188 -16.44 -1.71 6.49
N MET A 189 -15.14 -1.39 6.39
CA MET A 189 -14.41 -0.77 7.49
C MET A 189 -14.77 0.70 7.64
N ALA A 190 -14.65 1.22 8.85
CA ALA A 190 -14.60 2.67 9.07
C ALA A 190 -13.32 3.24 8.46
N LEU A 191 -13.46 4.30 7.66
CA LEU A 191 -12.34 5.01 7.04
C LEU A 191 -11.86 6.15 7.92
N VAL A 192 -10.55 6.35 7.94
CA VAL A 192 -9.98 7.55 8.56
C VAL A 192 -10.17 8.73 7.59
N PRO A 193 -10.82 9.85 8.01
CA PRO A 193 -11.29 10.88 7.06
C PRO A 193 -10.22 11.68 6.34
N SER A 194 -8.98 11.70 6.84
CA SER A 194 -7.93 12.63 6.40
C SER A 194 -6.59 11.94 6.28
N GLY A 195 -5.80 12.38 5.30
CA GLY A 195 -4.48 11.84 5.02
C GLY A 195 -4.50 10.62 4.12
N THR A 196 -3.31 10.11 3.82
CA THR A 196 -3.09 8.84 3.15
C THR A 196 -2.94 7.75 4.19
N GLN A 197 -3.84 6.79 4.15
CA GLN A 197 -3.93 5.71 5.12
C GLN A 197 -3.36 4.44 4.52
N VAL A 198 -2.25 3.99 5.08
CA VAL A 198 -1.56 2.77 4.65
C VAL A 198 -2.22 1.57 5.32
N LEU A 199 -2.51 0.52 4.54
CA LEU A 199 -3.01 -0.73 5.11
C LEU A 199 -1.93 -1.42 5.96
N PRO A 200 -2.30 -2.20 7.00
CA PRO A 200 -1.31 -2.79 7.92
C PRO A 200 -0.37 -3.79 7.25
N ARG A 201 -0.83 -4.45 6.18
CA ARG A 201 -0.12 -5.52 5.49
C ARG A 201 0.38 -5.04 4.12
N ALA A 202 1.59 -5.44 3.76
CA ALA A 202 2.08 -5.40 2.39
C ALA A 202 1.74 -6.72 1.69
N TYR A 203 1.71 -6.70 0.37
CA TYR A 203 1.31 -7.83 -0.46
C TYR A 203 2.40 -8.12 -1.49
N GLU A 204 2.82 -9.38 -1.59
CA GLU A 204 3.74 -9.83 -2.63
C GLU A 204 2.92 -10.23 -3.86
N LEU A 205 3.25 -9.65 -5.01
CA LEU A 205 2.58 -10.00 -6.27
C LEU A 205 2.98 -11.41 -6.69
N ASP A 206 1.99 -12.21 -7.05
CA ASP A 206 2.21 -13.54 -7.60
C ASP A 206 2.54 -13.49 -9.10
N ASP A 207 2.74 -14.67 -9.67
CA ASP A 207 3.00 -14.87 -11.10
C ASP A 207 1.70 -14.97 -11.93
N ALA A 208 0.60 -14.35 -11.49
CA ALA A 208 -0.60 -14.25 -12.33
C ALA A 208 -0.29 -13.43 -13.60
N PRO A 209 -0.78 -13.84 -14.78
CA PRO A 209 -0.42 -13.19 -16.04
C PRO A 209 -1.09 -11.82 -16.20
N GLY A 210 -0.48 -10.95 -16.98
CA GLY A 210 -1.12 -9.75 -17.54
C GLY A 210 -1.32 -8.58 -16.57
N PHE A 211 -1.99 -8.76 -15.43
CA PHE A 211 -2.27 -7.66 -14.51
C PHE A 211 -2.54 -8.06 -13.06
N GLU A 212 -2.39 -7.08 -12.18
CA GLU A 212 -2.99 -7.04 -10.84
C GLU A 212 -3.79 -5.74 -10.72
N ARG A 213 -5.08 -5.81 -10.42
CA ARG A 213 -5.94 -4.63 -10.35
C ARG A 213 -6.57 -4.47 -8.98
N PHE A 214 -6.33 -3.33 -8.37
CA PHE A 214 -6.85 -2.98 -7.05
C PHE A 214 -8.05 -2.07 -7.17
N PHE A 215 -9.06 -2.29 -6.32
CA PHE A 215 -10.26 -1.48 -6.23
C PHE A 215 -10.43 -0.97 -4.81
N PHE A 216 -10.77 0.32 -4.68
CA PHE A 216 -11.26 0.92 -3.45
C PHE A 216 -12.71 1.33 -3.62
N VAL A 217 -13.60 0.62 -2.94
CA VAL A 217 -15.03 0.90 -2.91
C VAL A 217 -15.38 1.63 -1.62
N SER A 218 -16.16 2.70 -1.69
CA SER A 218 -16.44 3.57 -0.55
C SER A 218 -17.86 4.15 -0.56
N SER A 219 -18.36 4.50 0.62
CA SER A 219 -19.69 5.09 0.83
C SER A 219 -19.75 5.94 2.10
N ASP A 220 -20.86 6.64 2.29
CA ASP A 220 -21.17 7.41 3.51
C ASP A 220 -21.81 6.54 4.61
N ALA A 221 -22.28 5.34 4.26
CA ALA A 221 -22.93 4.38 5.16
C ALA A 221 -22.23 3.00 5.11
N PRO A 222 -22.34 2.17 6.15
CA PRO A 222 -21.89 0.78 6.12
C PRO A 222 -22.52 0.00 4.96
N PHE A 223 -21.78 -0.93 4.39
CA PHE A 223 -22.24 -1.81 3.32
C PHE A 223 -21.56 -3.18 3.41
N ASP A 224 -22.19 -4.19 2.81
CA ASP A 224 -21.73 -5.57 2.86
C ASP A 224 -20.52 -5.80 1.94
N VAL A 225 -19.48 -6.44 2.47
CA VAL A 225 -18.28 -6.84 1.72
C VAL A 225 -18.63 -7.79 0.58
N ALA A 226 -19.61 -8.68 0.78
CA ALA A 226 -20.04 -9.66 -0.22
C ALA A 226 -20.53 -9.02 -1.52
N VAL A 227 -21.10 -7.80 -1.46
CA VAL A 227 -21.54 -7.06 -2.66
C VAL A 227 -20.34 -6.70 -3.54
N VAL A 228 -19.21 -6.33 -2.94
CA VAL A 228 -17.99 -5.96 -3.66
C VAL A 228 -17.28 -7.21 -4.20
N LEU A 229 -17.18 -8.27 -3.38
CA LEU A 229 -16.58 -9.53 -3.81
C LEU A 229 -17.33 -10.14 -4.99
N ALA A 230 -18.66 -10.24 -4.91
CA ALA A 230 -19.48 -10.76 -5.99
C ALA A 230 -19.33 -9.94 -7.28
N ALA A 231 -19.21 -8.61 -7.17
CA ALA A 231 -18.98 -7.75 -8.33
C ALA A 231 -17.59 -7.94 -8.95
N ALA A 232 -16.56 -8.16 -8.13
CA ALA A 232 -15.20 -8.43 -8.59
C ALA A 232 -15.08 -9.82 -9.24
N GLU A 233 -15.69 -10.85 -8.65
CA GLU A 233 -15.76 -12.20 -9.20
C GLU A 233 -16.52 -12.24 -10.53
N ALA A 234 -17.63 -11.49 -10.64
CA ALA A 234 -18.36 -11.37 -11.89
C ALA A 234 -17.52 -10.69 -12.98
N LEU A 235 -16.74 -9.66 -12.62
CA LEU A 235 -15.83 -8.97 -13.54
C LEU A 235 -14.68 -9.88 -14.01
N ALA A 236 -14.14 -10.72 -13.12
CA ALA A 236 -13.06 -11.67 -13.41
C ALA A 236 -13.38 -12.60 -14.58
N GLY A 237 -14.65 -12.96 -14.77
CA GLY A 237 -15.11 -13.79 -15.88
C GLY A 237 -15.24 -13.09 -17.22
N THR A 238 -14.86 -11.80 -17.33
CA THR A 238 -15.05 -11.00 -18.54
C THR A 238 -13.74 -10.67 -19.25
N PRO A 239 -13.74 -10.47 -20.59
CA PRO A 239 -12.56 -10.04 -21.32
C PRO A 239 -12.00 -8.68 -20.88
N ASP A 240 -12.85 -7.83 -20.31
CA ASP A 240 -12.51 -6.46 -19.94
C ASP A 240 -12.08 -6.31 -18.46
N ALA A 241 -11.75 -7.41 -17.79
CA ALA A 241 -11.41 -7.44 -16.36
C ALA A 241 -10.31 -6.43 -15.95
N SER A 242 -9.37 -6.17 -16.85
CA SER A 242 -8.26 -5.23 -16.64
C SER A 242 -8.67 -3.75 -16.67
N SER A 243 -9.87 -3.40 -17.19
CA SER A 243 -10.26 -2.00 -17.42
C SER A 243 -11.69 -1.64 -17.00
N ALA A 244 -12.66 -2.54 -17.15
CA ALA A 244 -14.07 -2.24 -16.87
C ALA A 244 -14.34 -1.99 -15.37
N PRO A 245 -15.24 -1.07 -15.00
CA PRO A 245 -15.57 -0.82 -13.60
C PRO A 245 -16.35 -1.99 -12.98
N LEU A 246 -16.29 -2.11 -11.65
CA LEU A 246 -17.17 -3.02 -10.92
C LEU A 246 -18.64 -2.60 -11.09
N SER A 247 -19.52 -3.57 -11.33
CA SER A 247 -20.97 -3.33 -11.37
C SER A 247 -21.52 -3.23 -9.95
N LEU A 248 -21.52 -2.03 -9.39
CA LEU A 248 -21.89 -1.76 -7.99
C LEU A 248 -23.21 -0.96 -7.87
N PRO A 249 -23.91 -1.06 -6.73
CA PRO A 249 -25.02 -0.16 -6.39
C PRO A 249 -24.63 1.32 -6.49
N GLY A 250 -25.54 2.18 -6.96
CA GLY A 250 -25.25 3.59 -7.24
C GLY A 250 -24.88 4.48 -6.05
N ASN A 251 -25.05 3.98 -4.81
CA ASN A 251 -24.61 4.64 -3.59
C ASN A 251 -23.14 4.33 -3.23
N LEU A 252 -22.47 3.48 -4.00
CA LEU A 252 -21.05 3.15 -3.82
C LEU A 252 -20.21 3.90 -4.86
N THR A 253 -19.10 4.48 -4.40
CA THR A 253 -18.07 5.08 -5.25
C THR A 253 -16.90 4.12 -5.36
N GLN A 254 -16.33 3.98 -6.55
CA GLN A 254 -15.14 3.16 -6.77
C GLN A 254 -13.98 3.99 -7.35
N ALA A 255 -12.77 3.63 -6.95
CA ALA A 255 -11.52 4.01 -7.60
C ALA A 255 -10.72 2.72 -7.86
N SER A 256 -10.00 2.64 -8.97
CA SER A 256 -9.15 1.50 -9.29
C SER A 256 -7.75 1.93 -9.71
N LEU A 257 -6.78 1.03 -9.54
CA LEU A 257 -5.43 1.15 -10.08
C LEU A 257 -5.00 -0.23 -10.58
N THR A 258 -4.56 -0.30 -11.82
CA THR A 258 -4.07 -1.51 -12.48
C THR A 258 -2.55 -1.47 -12.56
N LEU A 259 -1.90 -2.58 -12.21
CA LEU A 259 -0.49 -2.84 -12.47
C LEU A 259 -0.39 -3.83 -13.62
N GLU A 260 0.45 -3.55 -14.61
CA GLU A 260 0.67 -4.42 -15.76
C GLU A 260 1.80 -5.40 -15.46
N LYS A 261 1.54 -6.70 -15.60
CA LYS A 261 2.55 -7.75 -15.45
C LYS A 261 3.04 -8.13 -16.86
N HIS A 262 4.29 -7.81 -17.14
CA HIS A 262 4.95 -8.23 -18.38
C HIS A 262 5.73 -9.52 -18.13
N GLU A 263 5.61 -10.48 -19.06
CA GLU A 263 6.38 -11.73 -19.09
C GLU A 263 7.89 -11.48 -19.28
#